data_AF-A0A441I2N0-F1
#
_entry.id   AF-A0A441I2N0-F1
#
_cell.length_a   1.000
_cell.length_b   1.000
_cell.length_c   1.000
_cell.angle_alpha   90.00
_cell.angle_beta   90.00
_cell.angle_gamma   90.00
#
_symmetry.space_group_name_H-M   'P 1'
#
loop_
_entity.id
_entity.type
_entity.pdbx_description
1 polymer ?
#
loop_
_entity_poly.entity_id
_entity_poly.type
_entity_poly.pdbx_seq_one_letter_code
_entity_poly.pdbx_strand_id
1 'polypeptide(L)' 'MDIESMFFHVNAARAAMRAGLPITASVHMRHALQCANALKSPRLRSRVFRIRNKLRPLAGHHTRIIAAQIAA' A
#
# COMPACT_ATOMS: atom_id res chain seq x y z
N MET A 1 -14.24 9.56 2.58
CA MET A 1 -13.56 8.26 2.68
C MET A 1 -14.10 7.53 3.89
N ASP A 2 -14.55 6.30 3.70
CA ASP A 2 -15.20 5.47 4.73
C ASP A 2 -14.37 4.21 5.05
N ILE A 3 -14.89 3.39 5.95
CA ILE A 3 -14.25 2.16 6.41
C ILE A 3 -14.25 1.06 5.32
N GLU A 4 -15.27 1.03 4.46
CA GLU A 4 -15.37 0.07 3.37
C GLU A 4 -14.29 0.32 2.31
N SER A 5 -14.10 1.59 1.94
CA SER A 5 -13.03 2.06 1.07
C SER A 5 -11.65 1.66 1.62
N MET A 6 -11.44 1.80 2.94
CA MET A 6 -10.21 1.35 3.58
C MET A 6 -9.99 -0.16 3.40
N PHE A 7 -11.01 -0.98 3.64
CA PHE A 7 -10.92 -2.43 3.48
C PHE A 7 -10.73 -2.85 2.02
N PHE A 8 -11.43 -2.21 1.10
CA PHE A 8 -11.24 -2.40 -0.34
C PHE A 8 -9.77 -2.19 -0.72
N HIS A 9 -9.18 -1.06 -0.34
CA HIS A 9 -7.77 -0.77 -0.64
C HIS A 9 -6.81 -1.77 0.04
N VAL A 10 -7.08 -2.22 1.26
CA VAL A 10 -6.26 -3.26 1.91
C VAL A 10 -6.34 -4.58 1.15
N ASN A 11 -7.52 -4.99 0.70
CA ASN A 11 -7.71 -6.24 -0.04
C ASN A 11 -7.10 -6.15 -1.45
N ALA A 12 -7.28 -5.03 -2.15
CA ALA A 12 -6.64 -4.77 -3.44
C ALA A 12 -5.10 -4.78 -3.32
N ALA A 13 -4.54 -4.19 -2.25
CA ALA A 13 -3.11 -4.27 -1.99
C ALA A 13 -2.63 -5.72 -1.81
N ARG A 14 -3.37 -6.55 -1.09
CA ARG A 14 -3.05 -7.97 -0.93
C ARG A 14 -3.13 -8.74 -2.26
N ALA A 15 -4.15 -8.48 -3.07
CA ALA A 15 -4.30 -9.09 -4.39
C ALA A 15 -3.14 -8.71 -5.31
N ALA A 16 -2.77 -7.43 -5.35
CA ALA A 16 -1.62 -6.95 -6.11
C ALA A 16 -0.31 -7.61 -5.68
N MET A 17 -0.11 -7.84 -4.38
CA MET A 17 1.07 -8.58 -3.90
C MET A 17 1.10 -10.04 -4.34
N ARG A 18 -0.05 -10.73 -4.31
CA ARG A 18 -0.14 -12.11 -4.83
C ARG A 18 0.16 -12.18 -6.33
N ALA A 19 -0.20 -11.13 -7.07
CA ALA A 19 0.10 -10.99 -8.50
C ALA A 19 1.53 -10.51 -8.80
N GLY A 20 2.38 -10.30 -7.79
CA GLY A 20 3.76 -9.81 -8.00
C GLY A 20 3.85 -8.33 -8.41
N LEU A 21 2.84 -7.52 -8.06
CA LEU A 21 2.74 -6.10 -8.42
C LEU A 21 2.94 -5.20 -7.17
N PRO A 22 4.17 -5.08 -6.62
CA PRO A 22 4.40 -4.42 -5.34
C PRO A 22 4.24 -2.89 -5.39
N ILE A 23 4.44 -2.25 -6.54
CA ILE A 23 4.17 -0.82 -6.72
C ILE A 23 2.67 -0.55 -6.61
N THR A 24 1.86 -1.32 -7.34
CA THR A 24 0.40 -1.26 -7.26
C THR A 24 -0.09 -1.48 -5.83
N ALA A 25 0.45 -2.48 -5.14
CA ALA A 25 0.14 -2.73 -3.74
C ALA A 25 0.46 -1.53 -2.83
N SER A 26 1.60 -0.87 -3.06
CA SER A 26 2.00 0.33 -2.33
C SER A 26 1.03 1.50 -2.52
N VAL A 27 0.52 1.70 -3.74
CA VAL A 27 -0.48 2.73 -4.05
C VAL A 27 -1.78 2.48 -3.29
N HIS A 28 -2.32 1.25 -3.34
CA HIS A 28 -3.51 0.91 -2.57
C HIS A 28 -3.30 1.09 -1.06
N MET A 29 -2.12 0.71 -0.52
CA MET A 29 -1.82 0.95 0.90
C MET A 29 -1.75 2.44 1.28
N ARG A 30 -1.34 3.33 0.36
CA ARG A 30 -1.38 4.77 0.57
C ARG A 30 -2.82 5.28 0.69
N HIS A 31 -3.72 4.81 -0.18
CA HIS A 31 -5.15 5.14 -0.11
C HIS A 31 -5.82 4.58 1.16
N ALA A 32 -5.49 3.35 1.55
CA ALA A 32 -5.97 2.78 2.82
C ALA A 32 -5.56 3.64 4.03
N LEU A 33 -4.34 4.20 4.01
CA LEU A 33 -3.87 5.09 5.07
C LEU A 33 -4.61 6.42 5.06
N GLN A 34 -4.89 6.99 3.89
CA GLN A 34 -5.73 8.19 3.76
C GLN A 34 -7.12 7.96 4.32
N CYS A 35 -7.75 6.80 4.04
CA CYS A 35 -9.04 6.43 4.62
C CYS A 35 -8.96 6.33 6.15
N ALA A 36 -7.93 5.64 6.67
CA ALA A 36 -7.73 5.52 8.12
C ALA A 36 -7.47 6.88 8.81
N ASN A 37 -6.78 7.82 8.13
CA ASN A 37 -6.60 9.20 8.60
C ASN A 37 -7.93 9.96 8.62
N ALA A 38 -8.73 9.85 7.56
CA ALA A 38 -10.04 10.51 7.45
C ALA A 38 -11.02 10.03 8.55
N LEU A 39 -10.98 8.74 8.88
CA LEU A 39 -11.76 8.13 9.96
C LEU A 39 -11.27 8.54 11.37
N LYS A 40 -10.18 9.32 11.48
CA LYS A 40 -9.56 9.79 12.72
C LYS A 40 -9.25 8.67 13.74
N SER A 41 -9.15 7.42 13.31
CA SER A 41 -8.96 6.26 14.20
C SER A 41 -7.48 5.88 14.33
N PRO A 42 -6.81 6.12 15.49
CA PRO A 42 -5.40 5.75 15.68
C PRO A 42 -5.17 4.25 15.55
N ARG A 43 -6.13 3.44 16.01
CA ARG A 43 -6.08 1.98 15.93
C ARG A 43 -6.08 1.48 14.49
N LEU A 44 -6.93 2.05 13.63
CA LEU A 44 -6.96 1.70 12.20
C LEU A 44 -5.66 2.13 11.50
N ARG A 45 -5.18 3.36 11.75
CA ARG A 45 -3.90 3.85 11.22
C ARG A 45 -2.75 2.90 11.56
N SER A 46 -2.63 2.50 12.84
CA SER A 46 -1.58 1.57 13.29
C SER A 46 -1.66 0.20 12.57
N ARG A 47 -2.86 -0.34 12.34
CA ARG A 47 -3.03 -1.59 11.57
C ARG A 47 -2.59 -1.43 10.12
N VAL A 48 -3.02 -0.36 9.45
CA VAL A 48 -2.65 -0.06 8.06
C VAL A 48 -1.13 0.14 7.94
N PHE A 49 -0.51 0.86 8.87
CA PHE A 49 0.95 1.03 8.91
C PHE A 49 1.70 -0.30 9.03
N ARG A 50 1.26 -1.21 9.91
CA ARG A 50 1.87 -2.54 10.04
C ARG A 50 1.83 -3.34 8.74
N ILE A 51 0.70 -3.30 8.03
CA ILE A 51 0.58 -3.98 6.73
C ILE A 51 1.53 -3.33 5.72
N ARG A 52 1.49 -1.99 5.61
CA ARG A 52 2.31 -1.23 4.66
C ARG A 52 3.80 -1.46 4.88
N ASN A 53 4.26 -1.53 6.13
CA ASN A 53 5.66 -1.75 6.46
C ASN A 53 6.18 -3.10 5.98
N LYS A 54 5.34 -4.15 5.94
CA LYS A 54 5.71 -5.44 5.36
C LYS A 54 5.88 -5.39 3.84
N LEU A 55 5.19 -4.47 3.17
CA LEU A 55 5.21 -4.32 1.70
C LEU A 55 6.30 -3.36 1.20
N ARG A 56 6.77 -2.44 2.07
CA ARG A 56 7.71 -1.37 1.71
C ARG A 56 9.02 -1.86 1.08
N PRO A 57 9.70 -2.90 1.60
CA PRO A 57 10.98 -3.36 1.02
C PRO A 57 10.81 -3.85 -0.43
N LEU A 58 9.72 -4.57 -0.69
CA LEU A 58 9.41 -5.14 -2.00
C LEU A 58 9.12 -4.03 -3.02
N ALA A 59 8.26 -3.07 -2.66
CA ALA A 59 7.96 -1.93 -3.52
C ALA A 59 9.21 -1.10 -3.82
N GLY A 60 10.02 -0.79 -2.80
CA GLY A 60 11.24 0.01 -2.97
C GLY A 60 12.32 -0.70 -3.81
N HIS A 61 12.37 -2.03 -3.80
CA HIS A 61 13.25 -2.79 -4.69
C HIS A 61 12.79 -2.67 -6.15
N HIS A 62 11.50 -2.91 -6.44
CA HIS A 62 10.97 -2.83 -7.81
C HIS A 62 11.05 -1.40 -8.38
N THR A 63 10.77 -0.38 -7.57
CA THR A 63 10.92 1.02 -8.02
C THR A 63 12.36 1.33 -8.42
N ARG A 64 13.36 0.81 -7.70
CA ARG A 64 14.77 1.00 -8.07
C ARG A 64 15.12 0.31 -9.38
N ILE A 65 14.63 -0.90 -9.62
CA ILE A 65 14.82 -1.62 -10.89
C ILE A 65 14.25 -0.80 -12.05
N ILE A 66 13.01 -0.33 -11.92
CA ILE A 66 12.35 0.46 -12.97
C ILE A 66 13.09 1.80 -13.18
N ALA A 67 13.51 2.46 -12.12
CA ALA A 67 14.28 3.71 -12.23
C ALA A 67 15.62 3.49 -12.96
N ALA A 68 16.32 2.38 -12.70
CA ALA A 68 17.54 2.02 -13.41
C ALA A 68 17.29 1.72 -14.90
N GLN A 69 16.15 1.12 -15.23
CA GLN A 69 15.77 0.84 -16.63
C GLN A 69 15.45 2.11 -17.44
N ILE A 70 14.91 3.16 -16.79
CA ILE A 70 14.60 4.42 -17.46
C ILE A 70 15.86 5.27 -17.71
N ALA A 71 16.87 5.13 -16.84
CA ALA A 71 18.09 5.92 -16.89
C ALA A 71 19.19 5.35 -17.82
N ALA A 72 18.95 4.19 -18.43
CA ALA A 72 19.84 3.52 -19.38
C ALA A 72 19.42 3.81 -20.82
#